data_AF-A0A535Q6K1-F1
#
_entry.id   AF-A0A535Q6K1-F1
#
_cell.length_a   1.000
_cell.length_b   1.000
_cell.length_c   1.000
_cell.angle_alpha   90.00
_cell.angle_beta   90.00
_cell.angle_gamma   90.00
#
_symmetry.space_group_name_H-M   'P 1'
#
loop_
_entity.id
_entity.type
_entity.pdbx_description
1 polymer ?
#
loop_
_entity_poly.entity_id
_entity_poly.type
_entity_poly.pdbx_seq_one_letter_code
_entity_poly.pdbx_strand_id
1 'polypeptide(L)'
;MTALAMVATNSKDPTVYNPKIKEIANGSSGATDVHTYKEGLDALHAGKSIRYVGAAGQNNFDQYNNSVSGYILVKYDAQGGEVQVASLTPEQTKKLSDAGGL
;
A
#
# COMPACT_ATOMS: atom_id res chain seq x y z
N MET A 1 -7.30 7.30 1.26
CA MET A 1 -6.19 7.43 2.23
C MET A 1 -6.08 8.84 2.82
N THR A 2 -5.95 9.91 2.03
CA THR A 2 -5.78 11.30 2.54
C THR A 2 -6.80 11.72 3.59
N ALA A 3 -8.10 11.49 3.34
CA ALA A 3 -9.14 11.80 4.32
C ALA A 3 -8.99 11.04 5.64
N LEU A 4 -8.63 9.75 5.58
CA LEU A 4 -8.36 8.95 6.78
C LEU A 4 -7.12 9.45 7.54
N ALA A 5 -6.09 9.93 6.84
CA ALA A 5 -4.92 10.54 7.46
C ALA A 5 -5.26 11.84 8.20
N MET A 6 -6.12 12.69 7.61
CA MET A 6 -6.62 13.90 8.27
C MET A 6 -7.44 13.57 9.52
N VAL A 7 -8.30 12.56 9.45
CA VAL A 7 -9.06 12.06 10.62
C VAL A 7 -8.12 11.52 11.70
N ALA A 8 -7.18 10.65 11.33
CA ALA A 8 -6.23 10.02 12.25
C ALA A 8 -5.31 11.04 12.96
N THR A 9 -5.08 12.21 12.35
CA THR A 9 -4.27 13.29 12.92
C THR A 9 -5.09 14.44 13.49
N ASN A 10 -6.42 14.40 13.33
CA ASN A 10 -7.32 15.51 13.64
C ASN A 10 -6.83 16.85 13.09
N SER A 11 -6.30 16.86 11.87
CA SER A 11 -5.68 18.04 11.26
C SER A 11 -5.95 18.13 9.77
N LYS A 12 -6.09 19.37 9.29
CA LYS A 12 -6.15 19.74 7.87
C LYS A 12 -4.83 20.33 7.36
N ASP A 13 -3.84 20.47 8.23
CA ASP A 13 -2.51 20.97 7.86
C ASP A 13 -1.72 19.84 7.15
N PRO A 14 -1.30 20.04 5.89
CA PRO A 14 -0.55 19.02 5.14
C PRO A 14 0.77 18.64 5.80
N THR A 15 1.40 19.54 6.57
CA THR A 15 2.63 19.21 7.30
C THR A 15 2.38 18.17 8.40
N VAL A 16 1.14 18.08 8.89
CA VAL A 16 0.73 17.14 9.94
C VAL A 16 0.21 15.82 9.34
N TYR A 17 -0.67 15.86 8.34
CA TYR A 17 -1.30 14.63 7.83
C TYR A 17 -0.48 13.90 6.75
N ASN A 18 0.42 14.57 6.02
CA ASN A 18 1.19 13.93 4.94
C ASN A 18 2.01 12.72 5.41
N PRO A 19 2.75 12.76 6.54
CA PRO A 19 3.45 11.58 7.05
C PRO A 19 2.51 10.40 7.33
N LYS A 20 1.30 10.69 7.82
CA LYS A 20 0.28 9.68 8.14
C LYS A 20 -0.28 9.00 6.88
N ILE A 21 -0.27 9.66 5.72
CA ILE A 21 -0.66 9.01 4.45
C ILE A 21 0.28 7.83 4.14
N LYS A 22 1.59 8.03 4.27
CA LYS A 22 2.57 6.96 4.02
C LYS A 22 2.44 5.83 5.03
N GLU A 23 2.18 6.16 6.31
CA GLU A 23 1.92 5.15 7.34
C GLU A 23 0.68 4.30 7.03
N ILE A 24 -0.44 4.93 6.64
CA ILE A 24 -1.68 4.22 6.28
C ILE A 24 -1.52 3.40 4.99
N ALA A 25 -0.70 3.86 4.04
CA ALA A 25 -0.43 3.12 2.82
C ALA A 25 0.42 1.87 3.11
N ASN A 26 1.60 2.08 3.71
CA ASN A 26 2.59 1.03 3.95
C ASN A 26 2.12 0.04 5.03
N GLY A 27 1.29 0.51 5.96
CA GLY A 27 0.91 -0.22 7.16
C GLY A 27 1.98 -0.16 8.23
N SER A 28 1.56 -0.32 9.48
CA SER A 28 2.41 -0.56 10.64
C SER A 28 2.18 -1.96 11.18
N SER A 29 3.10 -2.45 12.01
CA SER A 29 2.92 -3.77 12.65
C SER A 29 1.60 -3.83 13.43
N GLY A 30 0.76 -4.81 13.13
CA GLY A 30 -0.55 -4.96 13.75
C GLY A 30 -1.65 -4.01 13.23
N ALA A 31 -1.38 -3.29 12.14
CA ALA A 31 -2.40 -2.47 11.48
C ALA A 31 -3.57 -3.33 10.99
N THR A 32 -4.78 -2.80 11.12
CA THR A 32 -6.00 -3.41 10.56
C THR A 32 -6.12 -3.04 9.09
N ASP A 33 -6.16 -4.04 8.21
CA ASP A 33 -6.47 -3.83 6.80
C ASP A 33 -7.92 -3.35 6.66
N VAL A 34 -8.10 -2.24 5.95
CA VAL A 34 -9.40 -1.64 5.64
C VAL A 34 -9.51 -1.36 4.16
N HIS A 35 -10.68 -1.58 3.58
CA HIS A 35 -10.91 -1.50 2.13
C HIS A 35 -11.83 -0.33 1.76
N THR A 36 -12.63 0.15 2.72
CA THR A 36 -13.52 1.30 2.53
C THR A 36 -13.17 2.45 3.46
N TYR A 37 -13.63 3.66 3.12
CA TYR A 37 -13.51 4.81 4.01
C TYR A 37 -14.24 4.57 5.34
N LYS A 38 -15.41 3.92 5.30
CA LYS A 38 -16.21 3.64 6.49
C LYS A 38 -15.49 2.70 7.46
N GLU A 39 -14.92 1.61 6.95
CA GLU A 39 -14.11 0.68 7.75
C GLU A 39 -12.90 1.39 8.38
N GLY A 40 -12.20 2.22 7.60
CA GLY A 40 -11.08 3.01 8.10
C GLY A 40 -11.50 3.96 9.22
N LEU A 41 -12.61 4.67 9.04
CA LEU A 41 -13.15 5.59 10.05
C LEU A 41 -13.51 4.86 11.35
N ASP A 42 -14.20 3.71 11.24
CA ASP A 42 -14.59 2.90 12.39
C ASP A 42 -13.38 2.36 13.14
N ALA A 43 -12.37 1.86 12.42
CA ALA A 43 -11.14 1.34 13.01
C ALA A 43 -10.33 2.45 13.70
N LEU A 44 -10.23 3.64 13.10
CA LEU A 44 -9.58 4.81 13.71
C LEU A 44 -10.31 5.25 14.98
N HIS A 45 -11.63 5.31 14.97
CA HIS A 45 -12.43 5.62 16.18
C HIS A 45 -12.30 4.56 17.27
N ALA A 46 -12.06 3.30 16.89
CA ALA A 46 -11.73 2.22 17.81
C ALA A 46 -10.27 2.25 18.33
N GLY A 47 -9.50 3.28 17.98
CA GLY A 47 -8.11 3.44 18.41
C GLY A 47 -7.12 2.50 17.71
N LYS A 48 -7.50 1.91 16.59
CA LYS A 48 -6.64 0.99 15.82
C LYS A 48 -5.75 1.75 14.85
N SER A 49 -4.54 1.24 14.66
CA SER A 49 -3.76 1.57 13.47
C SER A 49 -4.38 0.87 12.26
N ILE A 50 -4.35 1.52 11.09
CA ILE A 50 -4.97 0.99 9.87
C ILE A 50 -3.97 0.92 8.74
N ARG A 51 -4.23 -0.01 7.82
CA ARG A 51 -3.63 -0.04 6.48
C ARG A 51 -4.75 -0.01 5.45
N TYR A 52 -4.68 0.90 4.48
CA TYR A 52 -5.71 0.98 3.44
C TYR A 52 -5.34 0.12 2.23
N VAL A 53 -6.18 -0.86 1.91
CA VAL A 53 -6.02 -1.78 0.79
C VAL A 53 -7.11 -1.50 -0.24
N GLY A 54 -6.74 -0.79 -1.31
CA GLY A 54 -7.67 -0.37 -2.36
C GLY A 54 -7.98 -1.48 -3.38
N ALA A 55 -8.74 -1.14 -4.42
CA ALA A 55 -9.11 -2.09 -5.48
C ALA A 55 -7.90 -2.66 -6.23
N ALA A 56 -6.83 -1.87 -6.38
CA ALA A 56 -5.56 -2.32 -6.96
C ALA A 56 -4.66 -3.09 -5.96
N GLY A 57 -5.16 -3.35 -4.75
CA GLY A 57 -4.42 -4.01 -3.68
C GLY A 57 -3.71 -3.04 -2.74
N GLN A 58 -2.65 -3.56 -2.11
CA GLN A 58 -1.84 -2.82 -1.13
C GLN A 58 -1.01 -1.74 -1.82
N ASN A 59 -0.94 -0.56 -1.20
CA ASN A 59 0.00 0.49 -1.61
C ASN A 59 1.26 0.36 -0.76
N ASN A 60 2.43 0.63 -1.33
CA ASN A 60 3.67 0.83 -0.56
C ASN A 60 4.47 1.94 -1.20
N PHE A 61 5.00 2.84 -0.38
CA PHE A 61 5.85 3.95 -0.79
C PHE A 61 7.23 3.81 -0.17
N ASP A 62 8.26 4.01 -0.99
CA ASP A 62 9.64 4.09 -0.51
C ASP A 62 9.95 5.47 0.13
N GLN A 63 11.20 5.65 0.56
CA GLN A 63 11.68 6.91 1.15
C GLN A 63 11.65 8.11 0.19
N TYR A 64 11.58 7.87 -1.12
CA TYR A 64 11.51 8.88 -2.17
C TYR A 64 10.06 9.16 -2.63
N ASN A 65 9.08 8.53 -1.99
CA ASN A 65 7.65 8.57 -2.33
C ASN A 65 7.30 7.87 -3.66
N ASN A 66 8.15 6.96 -4.15
CA ASN A 66 7.79 6.12 -5.29
C ASN A 66 6.86 5.01 -4.83
N SER A 67 5.83 4.73 -5.63
CA SER A 67 4.99 3.55 -5.43
C SER A 67 5.79 2.31 -5.79
N VAL A 68 6.02 1.44 -4.81
CA VAL A 68 6.76 0.18 -4.95
C VAL A 68 5.81 -0.98 -4.75
N SER A 69 5.29 -1.51 -5.85
CA SER A 69 4.41 -2.68 -5.84
C SER A 69 5.18 -3.97 -6.09
N GLY A 70 4.56 -5.09 -5.73
CA GLY A 70 5.00 -6.39 -6.22
C GLY A 70 4.81 -6.49 -7.72
N TYR A 71 5.57 -7.39 -8.36
CA TYR A 71 5.40 -7.72 -9.78
C TYR A 71 4.78 -9.10 -9.91
N ILE A 72 3.98 -9.31 -10.96
CA ILE A 72 3.62 -10.66 -11.40
C ILE A 72 4.50 -11.03 -12.60
N LEU A 73 4.93 -12.29 -12.63
CA LEU A 73 5.55 -12.86 -13.81
C LEU A 73 4.47 -13.60 -14.57
N VAL A 74 4.35 -13.29 -15.85
CA VAL A 74 3.33 -13.84 -16.72
C VAL A 74 3.97 -14.48 -17.95
N LYS A 75 3.31 -15.50 -18.47
CA LYS A 75 3.55 -16.04 -19.81
C LYS A 75 2.24 -15.97 -20.60
N TYR A 76 2.33 -16.06 -21.91
CA TYR A 76 1.15 -16.27 -22.75
C TYR A 76 0.96 -17.76 -23.01
N ASP A 77 -0.28 -18.25 -22.93
CA ASP A 77 -0.64 -19.58 -23.41
C ASP A 77 -0.68 -19.61 -24.96
N ALA A 78 -0.95 -20.79 -25.53
CA ALA A 78 -0.98 -20.97 -26.98
C ALA A 78 -2.14 -20.21 -27.66
N GLN A 79 -3.10 -19.72 -26.89
CA GLN A 79 -4.26 -18.94 -27.33
C GLN A 79 -4.04 -17.43 -27.13
N GLY A 80 -2.88 -17.02 -26.61
CA GLY A 80 -2.56 -15.62 -26.31
C GLY A 80 -3.14 -15.11 -24.99
N GLY A 81 -3.69 -15.99 -24.15
CA GLY A 81 -4.15 -15.67 -22.80
C GLY A 81 -3.00 -15.46 -21.83
N GLU A 82 -3.09 -14.46 -20.98
CA GLU A 82 -2.09 -14.21 -19.92
C GLU A 82 -2.24 -15.25 -18.81
N VAL A 83 -1.15 -15.94 -18.49
CA VAL A 83 -1.07 -16.93 -17.40
C VAL A 83 0.01 -16.47 -16.43
N GLN A 84 -0.41 -16.14 -15.21
CA GLN A 84 0.53 -15.85 -14.12
C GLN A 84 1.30 -17.12 -13.74
N VAL A 85 2.63 -17.01 -13.67
CA VAL A 85 3.54 -18.12 -13.33
C VAL A 85 4.30 -17.91 -12.03
N ALA A 86 4.44 -16.65 -11.59
CA ALA A 86 4.99 -16.32 -10.28
C ALA A 86 4.56 -14.90 -9.85
N SER A 87 4.87 -14.54 -8.62
CA SER A 87 4.80 -13.17 -8.13
C SER A 87 6.03 -12.83 -7.28
N LEU A 88 6.36 -11.55 -7.25
CA LEU A 88 7.38 -10.95 -6.40
C LEU A 88 6.68 -10.04 -5.39
N THR A 89 6.96 -10.21 -4.10
CA THR A 89 6.51 -9.27 -3.07
C THR A 89 7.21 -7.91 -3.26
N PRO A 90 6.66 -6.81 -2.71
CA PRO A 90 7.35 -5.53 -2.68
C PRO A 90 8.78 -5.62 -2.11
N GLU A 91 9.02 -6.42 -1.05
CA GLU A 91 10.38 -6.59 -0.53
C GLU A 91 11.30 -7.33 -1.51
N GLN A 92 10.79 -8.34 -2.23
CA GLN A 92 11.57 -9.07 -3.23
C GLN A 92 11.92 -8.17 -4.42
N THR A 93 10.95 -7.40 -4.91
CA THR A 93 11.16 -6.39 -5.95
C THR A 93 12.21 -5.37 -5.53
N LYS A 94 12.09 -4.83 -4.31
CA LYS A 94 13.04 -3.86 -3.77
C LYS A 94 14.46 -4.42 -3.73
N LYS A 95 14.63 -5.66 -3.23
CA LYS A 95 15.95 -6.32 -3.21
C LYS A 95 16.56 -6.46 -4.60
N LEU A 96 15.76 -6.76 -5.62
CA LEU A 96 16.23 -6.86 -7.01
C LEU A 96 16.62 -5.50 -7.59
N SER A 97 15.80 -4.47 -7.36
CA SER A 97 16.09 -3.10 -7.79
C SER A 97 17.36 -2.55 -7.13
N ASP A 98 17.52 -2.75 -5.81
CA ASP A 98 18.72 -2.32 -5.07
C ASP A 98 20.00 -3.03 -5.57
N ALA A 99 19.86 -4.23 -6.15
CA ALA A 99 20.95 -4.98 -6.76
C ALA A 99 21.24 -4.60 -8.23
N GLY A 100 20.51 -3.63 -8.80
CA GLY A 100 20.65 -3.18 -10.18
C GLY A 100 19.98 -4.08 -11.24
N GLY A 101 19.07 -4.96 -10.81
CA GLY A 101 18.41 -5.96 -11.67
C GLY A 101 17.08 -5.54 -12.29
N LEU A 102 16.63 -4.31 -12.05
CA LEU A 102 15.42 -3.67 -12.60
C LEU A 102 15.75 -2.21 -12.92
#